data_AF-A0A2N0NIP8-F1
#
_entry.id   AF-A0A2N0NIP8-F1
#
_cell.length_a   1.000
_cell.length_b   1.000
_cell.length_c   1.000
_cell.angle_alpha   90.00
_cell.angle_beta   90.00
_cell.angle_gamma   90.00
#
_symmetry.space_group_name_H-M   'P 1'
#
loop_
_entity.id
_entity.type
_entity.pdbx_description
1 polymer ?
#
loop_
_entity_poly.entity_id
_entity_poly.type
_entity_poly.pdbx_seq_one_letter_code
_entity_poly.pdbx_strand_id
1 'polypeptide(L)'
;MSFTVFRTKSNEYKQCFRLNNVLLYIHNLEHENLIQRGKHLFIFLQIDEFQLIFKERNGGGKLFKQLMYTLGNHMTGEIPEVFVQTLLSGTAPQDAIRAMEPTMYSIEPLDLPLLSLESRLEIMREFATNHDVSDCVWVPKVWIHQLLLDTGGLPRALEEHKMLIYELVYRNIMEIESDISDVLQDGDHSIKLEHLERDRHLILRRLEEQDKVQIDIPYFFMYHYASVLGVFTEHLNHAFLPDEIWSWQNWEKFIADFITSRINMIDVLNKEKLLKLGNFFRGSGSNVTLGQLINFGSVEIYELNHQFPCLNLSAKEGKTAVLKPGYIMINGYSAPFADIFFLVDEPDPILIAIQCRLRKNLLNLKTIEDEHKRNANISHKMEEKARKLKNDSKIASREKKEELRKEAEGYTQLGNLLSKYRVITIFVTTQRFNEELERIPNDCILIHQEKFDTFFGPLFSSRTKFVMTRDSNPNLSTASQLTSRYKAISQDIGERIEQTRKRRIFRSHEEFCEEFEELADVNELRDDFIYYPYPPYIEPFEHSNKRTRV
;
A
#
# COMPACT_ATOMS: atom_id res chain seq x y z
N MET A 1 5.18 -14.10 37.33
CA MET A 1 6.11 -13.73 38.43
C MET A 1 6.92 -12.54 37.95
N SER A 2 6.97 -11.42 38.68
CA SER A 2 7.74 -10.24 38.23
C SER A 2 9.25 -10.49 38.34
N PHE A 3 10.05 -9.82 37.51
CA PHE A 3 11.52 -9.92 37.55
C PHE A 3 12.08 -9.61 38.94
N THR A 4 11.48 -8.66 39.67
CA THR A 4 11.86 -8.33 41.04
C THR A 4 11.64 -9.49 42.02
N VAL A 5 10.51 -10.20 41.90
CA VAL A 5 10.22 -11.39 42.70
C VAL A 5 11.13 -12.56 42.32
N PHE A 6 11.38 -12.76 41.03
CA PHE A 6 12.34 -13.75 40.54
C PHE A 6 13.74 -13.48 41.07
N ARG A 7 14.26 -12.25 40.92
CA ARG A 7 15.59 -11.83 41.39
C ARG A 7 15.76 -12.02 42.89
N THR A 8 14.73 -11.68 43.66
CA THR A 8 14.79 -11.81 45.14
C THR A 8 14.88 -13.29 45.53
N LYS A 9 14.02 -14.15 44.94
CA LYS A 9 14.05 -15.59 45.21
C LYS A 9 15.30 -16.27 44.67
N SER A 10 15.77 -15.94 43.48
CA SER A 10 16.97 -16.55 42.89
C SER A 10 18.23 -16.23 43.69
N ASN A 11 18.28 -15.07 44.35
CA ASN A 11 19.40 -14.67 45.19
C ASN A 11 19.52 -15.55 46.46
N GLU A 12 18.41 -16.07 46.99
CA GLU A 12 18.41 -17.05 48.10
C GLU A 12 19.09 -18.37 47.69
N TYR A 13 18.97 -18.75 46.42
CA TYR A 13 19.56 -19.95 45.83
C TYR A 13 20.82 -19.67 45.00
N LYS A 14 21.44 -18.48 45.12
CA LYS A 14 22.59 -18.08 44.28
C LYS A 14 23.75 -19.08 44.29
N GLN A 15 23.89 -19.85 45.37
CA GLN A 15 24.92 -20.89 45.51
C GLN A 15 24.64 -22.11 44.61
N CYS A 16 23.37 -22.40 44.32
CA CYS A 16 22.94 -23.45 43.40
C CYS A 16 23.14 -23.05 41.94
N PHE A 17 23.04 -21.75 41.62
CA PHE A 17 23.19 -21.20 40.27
C PHE A 17 24.61 -20.71 39.95
N ARG A 18 25.63 -21.19 40.67
CA ARG A 18 27.02 -20.97 40.25
C ARG A 18 27.22 -21.64 38.88
N LEU A 19 27.81 -20.92 37.95
CA LEU A 19 28.00 -21.39 36.58
C LEU A 19 28.68 -22.77 36.56
N ASN A 20 29.73 -23.00 37.35
CA ASN A 20 30.41 -24.29 37.44
C ASN A 20 29.46 -25.44 37.81
N ASN A 21 28.55 -25.21 38.77
CA ASN A 21 27.61 -26.25 39.21
C ASN A 21 26.59 -26.57 38.11
N VAL A 22 26.14 -25.55 37.39
CA VAL A 22 25.21 -25.70 36.25
C VAL A 22 25.90 -26.46 35.11
N LEU A 23 27.14 -26.07 34.76
CA LEU A 23 27.92 -26.72 33.70
C LEU A 23 28.25 -28.17 34.02
N LEU A 24 28.68 -28.47 35.24
CA LEU A 24 28.92 -29.84 35.71
C LEU A 24 27.64 -30.67 35.73
N TYR A 25 26.51 -30.07 36.12
CA TYR A 25 25.23 -30.75 36.10
C TYR A 25 24.80 -31.11 34.67
N ILE A 26 24.89 -30.18 33.72
CA ILE A 26 24.60 -30.44 32.30
C ILE A 26 25.52 -31.54 31.76
N HIS A 27 26.83 -31.42 32.01
CA HIS A 27 27.81 -32.42 31.60
C HIS A 27 27.46 -33.82 32.14
N ASN A 28 27.16 -33.92 33.44
CA ASN A 28 26.83 -35.20 34.07
C ASN A 28 25.49 -35.78 33.59
N LEU A 29 24.49 -34.94 33.36
CA LEU A 29 23.17 -35.36 32.88
C LEU A 29 23.21 -35.86 31.43
N GLU A 30 24.02 -35.21 30.58
CA GLU A 30 24.31 -35.70 29.23
C GLU A 30 25.14 -37.00 29.25
N HIS A 31 26.08 -37.14 30.21
CA HIS A 31 26.87 -38.36 30.38
C HIS A 31 26.06 -39.57 30.89
N GLU A 32 25.01 -39.35 31.68
CA GLU A 32 24.09 -40.43 32.08
C GLU A 32 23.22 -40.92 30.91
N ASN A 33 22.91 -40.04 29.94
CA ASN A 33 22.09 -40.37 28.78
C ASN A 33 22.88 -40.85 27.55
N LEU A 34 24.17 -40.52 27.44
CA LEU A 34 25.02 -40.87 26.29
C LEU A 34 26.27 -41.63 26.75
N ILE A 35 26.21 -42.96 26.66
CA ILE A 35 27.29 -43.90 26.99
C ILE A 35 28.53 -43.61 26.13
N GLN A 36 29.49 -42.82 26.62
CA GLN A 36 30.91 -42.84 26.22
C GLN A 36 31.74 -41.90 27.11
N ARG A 37 32.68 -42.47 27.89
CA ARG A 37 33.70 -41.70 28.63
C ARG A 37 34.65 -41.01 27.65
N GLY A 38 35.02 -39.75 27.92
CA GLY A 38 36.00 -38.98 27.15
C GLY A 38 35.44 -38.05 26.06
N LYS A 39 34.16 -37.66 26.13
CA LYS A 39 33.59 -36.63 25.24
C LYS A 39 33.66 -35.27 25.89
N HIS A 40 33.93 -34.24 25.10
CA HIS A 40 33.98 -32.86 25.55
C HIS A 40 32.63 -32.18 25.32
N LEU A 41 32.15 -31.41 26.30
CA LEU A 41 30.98 -30.55 26.19
C LEU A 41 31.42 -29.18 25.66
N PHE A 42 30.92 -28.81 24.48
CA PHE A 42 31.11 -27.48 23.90
C PHE A 42 29.83 -26.66 24.03
N ILE A 43 29.93 -25.48 24.64
CA ILE A 43 28.82 -24.54 24.78
C ILE A 43 29.20 -23.25 24.05
N PHE A 44 28.42 -22.90 23.03
CA PHE A 44 28.52 -21.60 22.37
C PHE A 44 27.53 -20.65 23.02
N LEU A 45 28.04 -19.72 23.82
CA LEU A 45 27.22 -18.73 24.53
C LEU A 45 27.21 -17.43 23.72
N GLN A 46 26.09 -17.17 23.04
CA GLN A 46 25.87 -15.91 22.34
C GLN A 46 25.23 -14.88 23.29
N ILE A 47 25.86 -13.72 23.40
CA ILE A 47 25.32 -12.54 24.07
C ILE A 47 25.04 -11.50 22.99
N ASP A 48 23.77 -11.29 22.71
CA ASP A 48 23.32 -10.29 21.75
C ASP A 48 23.13 -8.92 22.39
N GLU A 49 23.27 -7.85 21.60
CA GLU A 49 23.16 -6.46 22.04
C GLU A 49 24.01 -6.12 23.28
N PHE A 50 25.25 -6.64 23.36
CA PHE A 50 26.10 -6.49 24.55
C PHE A 50 26.35 -5.02 24.93
N GLN A 51 26.28 -4.09 23.98
CA GLN A 51 26.39 -2.64 24.20
C GLN A 51 25.41 -2.12 25.25
N LEU A 52 24.26 -2.78 25.44
CA LEU A 52 23.27 -2.39 26.43
C LEU A 52 23.78 -2.54 27.87
N ILE A 53 24.70 -3.48 28.12
CA ILE A 53 25.34 -3.67 29.43
C ILE A 53 26.12 -2.40 29.81
N PHE A 54 26.76 -1.74 28.84
CA PHE A 54 27.51 -0.51 29.08
C PHE A 54 26.63 0.72 29.35
N LYS A 55 25.36 0.70 28.94
CA LYS A 55 24.41 1.80 29.18
C LYS A 55 23.95 1.89 30.64
N GLU A 56 24.27 0.90 31.47
CA GLU A 56 23.91 0.90 32.89
C GLU A 56 24.73 1.96 33.67
N ARG A 57 24.03 3.01 34.15
CA ARG A 57 24.61 4.25 34.70
C ARG A 57 25.62 4.06 35.84
N ASN A 58 25.58 2.94 36.56
CA ASN A 58 26.42 2.67 37.73
C ASN A 58 27.13 1.31 37.62
N GLY A 59 28.09 1.21 36.71
CA GLY A 59 29.04 0.09 36.70
C GLY A 59 28.88 -0.93 35.57
N GLY A 60 28.16 -0.60 34.50
CA GLY A 60 28.02 -1.47 33.32
C GLY A 60 29.33 -2.05 32.79
N GLY A 61 30.38 -1.22 32.67
CA GLY A 61 31.71 -1.71 32.27
C GLY A 61 32.36 -2.66 33.30
N LYS A 62 32.11 -2.47 34.60
CA LYS A 62 32.58 -3.37 35.66
C LYS A 62 31.82 -4.69 35.63
N LEU A 63 30.50 -4.64 35.41
CA LEU A 63 29.66 -5.82 35.24
C LEU A 63 30.08 -6.63 34.02
N PHE A 64 30.28 -5.97 32.88
CA PHE A 64 30.78 -6.59 31.65
C PHE A 64 32.13 -7.28 31.90
N LYS A 65 33.08 -6.58 32.54
CA LYS A 65 34.39 -7.16 32.89
C LYS A 65 34.26 -8.37 33.82
N GLN A 66 33.39 -8.33 34.82
CA GLN A 66 33.15 -9.45 35.74
C GLN A 66 32.52 -10.66 35.03
N LEU A 67 31.57 -10.41 34.14
CA LEU A 67 30.92 -11.42 33.33
C LEU A 67 31.97 -12.12 32.45
N MET A 68 32.75 -11.35 31.71
CA MET A 68 33.79 -11.89 30.82
C MET A 68 34.93 -12.58 31.59
N TYR A 69 35.30 -12.08 32.77
CA TYR A 69 36.28 -12.77 33.62
C TYR A 69 35.77 -14.15 34.08
N THR A 70 34.50 -14.23 34.46
CA THR A 70 33.87 -15.51 34.86
C THR A 70 33.80 -16.49 33.70
N LEU A 71 33.37 -16.02 32.52
CA LEU A 71 33.28 -16.86 31.32
C LEU A 71 34.66 -17.26 30.77
N GLY A 72 35.64 -16.36 30.87
CA GLY A 72 37.00 -16.57 30.36
C GLY A 72 37.71 -17.75 31.02
N ASN A 73 37.51 -17.96 32.33
CA ASN A 73 38.09 -19.14 33.00
C ASN A 73 37.58 -20.45 32.37
N HIS A 74 36.31 -20.51 31.98
CA HIS A 74 35.72 -21.66 31.29
C HIS A 74 36.15 -21.79 29.82
N MET A 75 36.53 -20.68 29.17
CA MET A 75 37.17 -20.72 27.84
C MET A 75 38.55 -21.40 27.91
N THR A 76 39.25 -21.28 29.03
CA THR A 76 40.54 -21.95 29.27
C THR A 76 40.47 -23.34 29.90
N GLY A 77 39.27 -23.91 30.04
CA GLY A 77 39.13 -25.24 30.60
C GLY A 77 39.25 -25.31 32.13
N GLU A 78 38.69 -24.33 32.86
CA GLU A 78 38.53 -24.39 34.33
C GLU A 78 37.87 -25.71 34.78
N ILE A 79 36.95 -26.24 33.97
CA ILE A 79 36.36 -27.56 34.16
C ILE A 79 36.94 -28.49 33.08
N PRO A 80 37.61 -29.59 33.45
CA PRO A 80 38.07 -30.58 32.48
C PRO A 80 36.91 -31.06 31.62
N GLU A 81 37.15 -31.22 30.32
CA GLU A 81 36.15 -31.72 29.36
C GLU A 81 34.98 -30.76 29.06
N VAL A 82 34.92 -29.57 29.64
CA VAL A 82 33.91 -28.54 29.32
C VAL A 82 34.56 -27.28 28.76
N PHE A 83 34.15 -26.90 27.56
CA PHE A 83 34.60 -25.69 26.87
C PHE A 83 33.41 -24.76 26.62
N VAL A 84 33.49 -23.54 27.12
CA VAL A 84 32.51 -22.49 26.83
C VAL A 84 33.15 -21.50 25.88
N GLN A 85 32.63 -21.32 24.68
CA GLN A 85 33.03 -20.26 23.75
C GLN A 85 32.01 -19.13 23.80
N THR A 86 32.45 -17.93 24.18
CA THR A 86 31.55 -16.76 24.20
C THR A 86 31.60 -16.05 22.85
N LEU A 87 30.43 -15.70 22.31
CA LEU A 87 30.25 -14.90 21.10
C LEU A 87 29.48 -13.62 21.49
N LEU A 88 30.07 -12.46 21.23
CA LEU A 88 29.45 -11.17 21.49
C LEU A 88 28.92 -10.59 20.19
N SER A 89 27.62 -10.37 20.11
CA SER A 89 26.95 -9.70 18.99
C SER A 89 26.55 -8.29 19.41
N GLY A 90 26.95 -7.28 18.63
CA GLY A 90 26.69 -5.88 18.95
C GLY A 90 27.51 -4.90 18.13
N THR A 91 27.20 -3.61 18.28
CA THR A 91 27.71 -2.53 17.41
C THR A 91 28.88 -1.73 18.01
N ALA A 92 29.33 -2.06 19.22
CA ALA A 92 30.35 -1.30 19.96
C ALA A 92 31.60 -2.13 20.33
N PRO A 93 32.29 -2.77 19.36
CA PRO A 93 33.40 -3.70 19.65
C PRO A 93 34.56 -3.04 20.41
N GLN A 94 34.80 -1.74 20.18
CA GLN A 94 35.87 -0.99 20.86
C GLN A 94 35.60 -0.80 22.36
N ASP A 95 34.34 -0.71 22.77
CA ASP A 95 33.99 -0.60 24.19
C ASP A 95 34.24 -1.93 24.93
N ALA A 96 33.95 -3.05 24.27
CA ALA A 96 34.28 -4.38 24.78
C ALA A 96 35.80 -4.57 24.91
N ILE A 97 36.57 -4.21 23.88
CA ILE A 97 38.04 -4.32 23.89
C ILE A 97 38.63 -3.48 25.02
N ARG A 98 38.23 -2.20 25.14
CA ARG A 98 38.73 -1.30 26.21
C ARG A 98 38.40 -1.82 27.61
N ALA A 99 37.21 -2.40 27.80
CA ALA A 99 36.85 -3.00 29.08
C ALA A 99 37.72 -4.21 29.47
N MET A 100 38.36 -4.85 28.47
CA MET A 100 39.07 -6.12 28.58
C MET A 100 40.60 -6.04 28.46
N GLU A 101 41.17 -4.87 28.12
CA GLU A 101 42.62 -4.62 28.03
C GLU A 101 43.48 -5.22 29.15
N PRO A 102 43.05 -5.30 30.44
CA PRO A 102 43.85 -5.89 31.51
C PRO A 102 43.48 -7.36 31.85
N THR A 103 42.88 -8.13 30.95
CA THR A 103 42.47 -9.53 31.21
C THR A 103 43.39 -10.55 30.51
N MET A 104 43.32 -11.83 30.92
CA MET A 104 44.15 -12.91 30.35
C MET A 104 43.69 -13.40 28.96
N TYR A 105 42.64 -12.79 28.39
CA TYR A 105 42.01 -13.23 27.15
C TYR A 105 41.83 -12.06 26.19
N SER A 106 42.06 -12.29 24.90
CA SER A 106 41.79 -11.32 23.84
C SER A 106 40.34 -11.43 23.37
N ILE A 107 39.75 -10.28 23.01
CA ILE A 107 38.56 -10.23 22.18
C ILE A 107 39.04 -9.90 20.77
N GLU A 108 38.78 -10.81 19.84
CA GLU A 108 39.02 -10.57 18.42
C GLU A 108 37.70 -10.10 17.78
N PRO A 109 37.64 -8.85 17.27
CA PRO A 109 36.49 -8.40 16.52
C PRO A 109 36.44 -9.16 15.20
N LEU A 110 35.34 -9.86 14.96
CA LEU A 110 35.04 -10.41 13.64
C LEU A 110 34.31 -9.33 12.85
N ASP A 111 34.90 -8.92 11.73
CA ASP A 111 34.22 -8.01 10.80
C ASP A 111 33.10 -8.76 10.09
N LEU A 112 31.86 -8.33 10.30
CA LEU A 112 30.68 -8.87 9.64
C LEU A 112 30.23 -7.84 8.59
N PRO A 113 30.75 -7.92 7.36
CA PRO A 113 30.43 -6.94 6.34
C PRO A 113 28.95 -7.03 5.96
N LEU A 114 28.42 -5.92 5.46
CA LEU A 114 27.14 -5.94 4.75
C LEU A 114 27.22 -6.97 3.61
N LEU A 115 26.12 -7.69 3.38
CA LEU A 115 26.06 -8.69 2.32
C LEU A 115 26.45 -8.07 0.97
N SER A 116 27.31 -8.77 0.22
CA SER A 116 27.60 -8.40 -1.17
C SER A 116 26.36 -8.66 -2.05
N LEU A 117 26.31 -8.09 -3.25
CA LEU A 117 25.24 -8.41 -4.21
C LEU A 117 25.18 -9.92 -4.50
N GLU A 118 26.33 -10.56 -4.63
CA GLU A 118 26.43 -12.00 -4.89
C GLU A 118 25.81 -12.82 -3.75
N SER A 119 26.17 -12.52 -2.49
CA SER A 119 25.61 -13.20 -1.32
C SER A 119 24.10 -12.97 -1.18
N ARG A 120 23.60 -11.78 -1.53
CA ARG A 120 22.16 -11.50 -1.51
C ARG A 120 21.41 -12.31 -2.56
N LEU A 121 21.97 -12.46 -3.77
CA LEU A 121 21.40 -13.28 -4.83
C LEU A 121 21.39 -14.76 -4.46
N GLU A 122 22.44 -15.23 -3.77
CA GLU A 122 22.53 -16.61 -3.28
C GLU A 122 21.46 -16.90 -2.22
N ILE A 123 21.29 -16.01 -1.23
CA ILE A 123 20.22 -16.11 -0.22
C ILE A 123 18.84 -16.09 -0.88
N MET A 124 18.62 -15.21 -1.86
CA MET A 124 17.36 -15.15 -2.60
C MET A 124 17.09 -16.43 -3.39
N ARG A 125 18.12 -17.02 -4.01
CA ARG A 125 18.01 -18.28 -4.74
C ARG A 125 17.64 -19.43 -3.81
N GLU A 126 18.23 -19.50 -2.62
CA GLU A 126 17.88 -20.49 -1.60
C GLU A 126 16.42 -20.32 -1.16
N PHE A 127 16.00 -19.08 -0.86
CA PHE A 127 14.62 -18.76 -0.51
C PHE A 127 13.63 -19.16 -1.61
N ALA A 128 13.92 -18.80 -2.86
CA ALA A 128 13.10 -19.12 -4.02
C ALA A 128 12.98 -20.64 -4.22
N THR A 129 14.08 -21.37 -4.06
CA THR A 129 14.10 -22.84 -4.14
C THR A 129 13.21 -23.47 -3.07
N ASN A 130 13.26 -22.97 -1.83
CA ASN A 130 12.44 -23.45 -0.72
C ASN A 130 10.94 -23.17 -0.88
N HIS A 131 10.56 -22.29 -1.82
CA HIS A 131 9.16 -21.92 -2.12
C HIS A 131 8.73 -22.33 -3.53
N ASP A 132 9.43 -23.27 -4.17
CA ASP A 132 9.13 -23.78 -5.51
C ASP A 132 9.12 -22.68 -6.62
N VAL A 133 9.86 -21.59 -6.41
CA VAL A 133 10.00 -20.50 -7.38
C VAL A 133 11.27 -20.70 -8.20
N SER A 134 11.13 -21.01 -9.48
CA SER A 134 12.27 -21.21 -10.39
C SER A 134 13.04 -19.91 -10.67
N ASP A 135 14.37 -20.03 -10.80
CA ASP A 135 15.28 -18.93 -11.17
C ASP A 135 14.87 -18.19 -12.44
N CYS A 136 14.28 -18.88 -13.42
CA CYS A 136 13.83 -18.25 -14.66
C CYS A 136 12.71 -17.21 -14.44
N VAL A 137 12.02 -17.28 -13.31
CA VAL A 137 10.92 -16.37 -12.95
C VAL A 137 11.44 -15.06 -12.35
N TRP A 138 12.60 -15.08 -11.71
CA TRP A 138 13.04 -13.96 -10.86
C TRP A 138 14.42 -13.41 -11.22
N VAL A 139 15.39 -14.23 -11.61
CA VAL A 139 16.76 -13.79 -11.96
C VAL A 139 16.80 -12.78 -13.12
N PRO A 140 15.96 -12.88 -14.18
CA PRO A 140 15.95 -11.88 -15.24
C PRO A 140 15.37 -10.52 -14.82
N LYS A 141 14.74 -10.43 -13.64
CA LYS A 141 14.02 -9.24 -13.20
C LYS A 141 14.99 -8.30 -12.47
N VAL A 142 15.48 -7.30 -13.21
CA VAL A 142 16.40 -6.26 -12.71
C VAL A 142 15.91 -5.62 -11.41
N TRP A 143 14.59 -5.45 -11.25
CA TRP A 143 14.01 -4.89 -10.03
C TRP A 143 14.21 -5.79 -8.80
N ILE A 144 14.33 -7.11 -8.93
CA ILE A 144 14.64 -8.03 -7.80
C ILE A 144 16.09 -7.85 -7.36
N HIS A 145 16.99 -7.55 -8.29
CA HIS A 145 18.39 -7.30 -7.94
C HIS A 145 18.52 -5.94 -7.24
N GLN A 146 17.81 -4.92 -7.74
CA GLN A 146 17.74 -3.61 -7.08
C GLN A 146 17.11 -3.72 -5.69
N LEU A 147 16.07 -4.55 -5.53
CA LEU A 147 15.46 -4.83 -4.24
C LEU A 147 16.45 -5.37 -3.21
N LEU A 148 17.21 -6.39 -3.62
CA LEU A 148 18.23 -6.99 -2.77
C LEU A 148 19.29 -5.95 -2.41
N LEU A 149 19.66 -5.06 -3.34
CA LEU A 149 20.58 -3.95 -3.10
C LEU A 149 20.07 -2.93 -2.08
N ASP A 150 18.80 -2.54 -2.19
CA ASP A 150 18.23 -1.42 -1.43
C ASP A 150 17.89 -1.79 0.01
N THR A 151 17.66 -3.08 0.30
CA THR A 151 17.12 -3.50 1.61
C THR A 151 18.06 -4.29 2.49
N GLY A 152 19.22 -4.69 1.97
CA GLY A 152 20.12 -5.56 2.71
C GLY A 152 19.50 -6.91 3.12
N GLY A 153 18.35 -7.31 2.55
CA GLY A 153 17.57 -8.48 2.96
C GLY A 153 16.35 -8.09 3.81
N LEU A 154 15.16 -8.05 3.19
CA LEU A 154 13.91 -7.48 3.71
C LEU A 154 13.19 -8.04 4.96
N PRO A 155 13.37 -9.26 5.51
CA PRO A 155 12.26 -9.82 6.29
C PRO A 155 11.98 -9.21 7.68
N ARG A 156 12.98 -8.81 8.48
CA ARG A 156 12.75 -8.58 9.93
C ARG A 156 12.01 -7.30 10.30
N ALA A 157 12.26 -6.18 9.62
CA ALA A 157 11.59 -4.91 9.96
C ALA A 157 10.07 -4.94 9.68
N LEU A 158 9.63 -5.81 8.75
CA LEU A 158 8.23 -5.96 8.34
C LEU A 158 7.37 -6.67 9.39
N GLU A 159 7.95 -7.58 10.18
CA GLU A 159 7.23 -8.36 11.18
C GLU A 159 7.11 -7.62 12.53
N GLU A 160 8.10 -6.80 12.87
CA GLU A 160 8.18 -6.14 14.19
C GLU A 160 7.55 -4.75 14.22
N HIS A 161 7.44 -4.05 13.07
CA HIS A 161 7.05 -2.63 13.02
C HIS A 161 5.80 -2.30 12.19
N LYS A 162 4.72 -3.05 12.43
CA LYS A 162 3.49 -2.99 11.61
C LYS A 162 2.85 -1.60 11.54
N MET A 163 2.70 -0.90 12.68
CA MET A 163 2.01 0.40 12.70
C MET A 163 2.87 1.51 12.08
N LEU A 164 4.19 1.42 12.26
CA LEU A 164 5.13 2.30 11.59
C LEU A 164 4.96 2.23 10.07
N ILE A 165 4.90 1.02 9.51
CA ILE A 165 4.80 0.83 8.06
C ILE A 165 3.44 1.32 7.55
N TYR A 166 2.34 1.09 8.27
CA TYR A 166 1.03 1.68 7.95
C TYR A 166 1.10 3.21 7.87
N GLU A 167 1.75 3.85 8.84
CA GLU A 167 1.91 5.31 8.87
C GLU A 167 2.73 5.82 7.69
N LEU A 168 3.84 5.13 7.34
CA LEU A 168 4.67 5.49 6.18
C LEU A 168 3.89 5.36 4.86
N VAL A 169 3.18 4.24 4.68
CA VAL A 169 2.31 3.99 3.52
C VAL A 169 1.21 5.04 3.41
N TYR A 170 0.52 5.31 4.52
CA TYR A 170 -0.51 6.33 4.60
C TYR A 170 0.03 7.71 4.21
N ARG A 171 1.15 8.14 4.78
CA ARG A 171 1.77 9.45 4.47
C ARG A 171 2.22 9.56 3.01
N ASN A 172 2.76 8.49 2.42
CA ASN A 172 3.13 8.48 1.01
C ASN A 172 1.91 8.63 0.08
N ILE A 173 0.87 7.81 0.26
CA ILE A 173 -0.33 7.83 -0.60
C ILE A 173 -1.09 9.15 -0.48
N MET A 174 -1.13 9.70 0.73
CA MET A 174 -1.83 10.94 1.04
C MET A 174 -0.98 12.19 0.76
N GLU A 175 0.25 12.03 0.27
CA GLU A 175 1.22 13.13 0.06
C GLU A 175 1.34 14.06 1.29
N ILE A 176 1.38 13.47 2.49
CA ILE A 176 1.43 14.24 3.74
C ILE A 176 2.81 14.88 3.88
N GLU A 177 2.84 16.20 3.80
CA GLU A 177 4.00 17.02 4.16
C GLU A 177 4.33 16.79 5.65
N SER A 178 5.57 16.40 5.90
CA SER A 178 6.07 16.01 7.22
C SER A 178 7.30 16.84 7.58
N ASP A 179 7.55 17.03 8.87
CA ASP A 179 8.84 17.54 9.34
C ASP A 179 9.84 16.39 9.46
N ILE A 180 11.13 16.63 9.17
CA ILE A 180 12.16 15.58 9.34
C ILE A 180 12.28 15.13 10.83
N SER A 181 11.86 16.00 11.75
CA SER A 181 11.82 15.75 13.19
C SER A 181 10.55 15.04 13.66
N ASP A 182 9.59 14.76 12.76
CA ASP A 182 8.35 14.06 13.09
C ASP A 182 8.64 12.73 13.77
N VAL A 183 7.92 12.46 14.86
CA VAL A 183 8.02 11.23 15.64
C VAL A 183 6.87 10.32 15.24
N LEU A 184 7.21 9.15 14.69
CA LEU A 184 6.29 8.08 14.35
C LEU A 184 6.23 7.08 15.52
N GLN A 185 5.03 6.66 15.88
CA GLN A 185 4.77 5.75 17.00
C GLN A 185 4.43 4.35 16.47
N ASP A 186 4.95 3.34 17.15
CA ASP A 186 4.69 1.93 16.88
C ASP A 186 4.68 1.15 18.20
N GLY A 187 3.49 1.03 18.78
CA GLY A 187 3.33 0.55 20.15
C GLY A 187 4.02 1.48 21.16
N ASP A 188 4.93 0.93 21.96
CA ASP A 188 5.75 1.68 22.92
C ASP A 188 7.03 2.28 22.28
N HIS A 189 7.30 1.97 21.01
CA HIS A 189 8.46 2.46 20.29
C HIS A 189 8.11 3.75 19.56
N SER A 190 9.05 4.70 19.60
CA SER A 190 8.95 5.95 18.85
C SER A 190 10.22 6.14 18.03
N ILE A 191 10.07 6.39 16.74
CA ILE A 191 11.18 6.65 15.83
C ILE A 191 10.97 7.98 15.12
N LYS A 192 12.03 8.76 14.97
CA LYS A 192 11.96 9.98 14.17
C LYS A 192 12.17 9.67 12.70
N LEU A 193 11.53 10.45 11.85
CA LEU A 193 11.69 10.36 10.40
C LEU A 193 13.17 10.51 9.97
N GLU A 194 13.92 11.42 10.62
CA GLU A 194 15.36 11.61 10.38
C GLU A 194 16.21 10.35 10.60
N HIS A 195 15.79 9.47 11.53
CA HIS A 195 16.53 8.22 11.80
C HIS A 195 16.30 7.19 10.69
N LEU A 196 15.07 7.09 10.17
CA LEU A 196 14.74 6.18 9.08
C LEU A 196 15.48 6.53 7.78
N GLU A 197 15.62 7.82 7.49
CA GLU A 197 16.41 8.33 6.36
C GLU A 197 17.90 8.03 6.52
N ARG A 198 18.48 8.29 7.71
CA ARG A 198 19.91 8.04 7.98
C ARG A 198 20.29 6.58 7.79
N ASP A 199 19.40 5.68 8.20
CA ASP A 199 19.62 4.24 8.15
C ASP A 199 19.24 3.66 6.76
N ARG A 200 18.90 4.53 5.79
CA ARG A 200 18.55 4.24 4.38
C ARG A 200 17.32 3.35 4.22
N HIS A 201 16.42 3.37 5.20
CA HIS A 201 15.17 2.59 5.17
C HIS A 201 14.02 3.34 4.49
N LEU A 202 14.21 4.63 4.19
CA LEU A 202 13.20 5.51 3.62
C LEU A 202 13.84 6.43 2.58
N ILE A 203 13.05 6.91 1.62
CA ILE A 203 13.45 8.00 0.75
C ILE A 203 12.61 9.22 1.12
N LEU A 204 13.26 10.29 1.55
CA LEU A 204 12.62 11.58 1.81
C LEU A 204 12.87 12.57 0.68
N ARG A 205 11.78 12.96 0.00
CA ARG A 205 11.81 14.04 -0.99
C ARG A 205 11.67 15.38 -0.27
N ARG A 206 12.69 16.23 -0.35
CA ARG A 206 12.65 17.59 0.20
C ARG A 206 11.75 18.48 -0.67
N LEU A 207 10.90 19.26 0.00
CA LEU A 207 10.11 20.33 -0.62
C LEU A 207 10.90 21.63 -0.46
N GLU A 208 11.62 22.02 -1.52
CA GLU A 208 12.65 23.09 -1.50
C GLU A 208 12.13 24.44 -0.97
N GLU A 209 10.82 24.68 -1.02
CA GLU A 209 10.19 25.95 -0.62
C GLU A 209 9.70 26.01 0.83
N GLN A 210 9.59 24.87 1.54
CA GLN A 210 8.83 24.82 2.81
C GLN A 210 9.57 24.19 4.01
N ASP A 211 10.84 23.79 3.85
CA ASP A 211 11.60 23.00 4.84
C ASP A 211 10.83 21.76 5.33
N LYS A 212 9.98 21.22 4.44
CA LYS A 212 9.19 20.01 4.64
C LYS A 212 9.76 18.87 3.82
N VAL A 213 9.43 17.65 4.23
CA VAL A 213 9.72 16.43 3.49
C VAL A 213 8.44 15.68 3.17
N GLN A 214 8.44 14.99 2.03
CA GLN A 214 7.45 13.97 1.73
C GLN A 214 8.14 12.61 1.70
N ILE A 215 7.40 11.62 2.17
CA ILE A 215 7.84 10.23 2.14
C ILE A 215 7.60 9.71 0.72
N ASP A 216 8.66 9.30 0.04
CA ASP A 216 8.57 8.65 -1.25
C ASP A 216 8.92 7.17 -1.10
N ILE A 217 7.91 6.29 -1.09
CA ILE A 217 8.14 4.84 -1.04
C ILE A 217 8.25 4.35 -2.47
N PRO A 218 9.40 3.78 -2.88
CA PRO A 218 9.51 3.14 -4.18
C PRO A 218 8.39 2.14 -4.40
N TYR A 219 7.85 2.15 -5.61
CA TYR A 219 6.69 1.36 -6.03
C TYR A 219 6.72 -0.10 -5.57
N PHE A 220 7.88 -0.71 -5.64
CA PHE A 220 8.09 -2.08 -5.22
C PHE A 220 7.84 -2.29 -3.72
N PHE A 221 8.38 -1.42 -2.86
CA PHE A 221 8.16 -1.50 -1.42
C PHE A 221 6.70 -1.26 -1.06
N MET A 222 6.03 -0.36 -1.78
CA MET A 222 4.59 -0.15 -1.58
C MET A 222 3.81 -1.45 -1.81
N TYR A 223 4.08 -2.17 -2.91
CA TYR A 223 3.42 -3.44 -3.18
C TYR A 223 3.68 -4.47 -2.07
N HIS A 224 4.92 -4.61 -1.62
CA HIS A 224 5.25 -5.55 -0.54
C HIS A 224 4.62 -5.17 0.78
N TYR A 225 4.70 -3.90 1.18
CA TYR A 225 4.10 -3.41 2.41
C TYR A 225 2.59 -3.60 2.38
N ALA A 226 1.94 -3.24 1.27
CA ALA A 226 0.51 -3.42 1.15
C ALA A 226 0.07 -4.89 1.15
N SER A 227 0.83 -5.77 0.50
CA SER A 227 0.57 -7.21 0.49
C SER A 227 0.69 -7.82 1.89
N VAL A 228 1.76 -7.51 2.62
CA VAL A 228 2.00 -8.03 3.98
C VAL A 228 1.01 -7.45 4.99
N LEU A 229 0.75 -6.14 4.91
CA LEU A 229 -0.18 -5.48 5.82
C LEU A 229 -1.65 -5.79 5.52
N GLY A 230 -1.96 -6.25 4.30
CA GLY A 230 -3.33 -6.35 3.81
C GLY A 230 -3.99 -4.98 3.64
N VAL A 231 -3.20 -3.94 3.33
CA VAL A 231 -3.72 -2.57 3.13
C VAL A 231 -4.59 -2.50 1.89
N PHE A 232 -4.16 -3.19 0.83
CA PHE A 232 -4.81 -3.22 -0.47
C PHE A 232 -5.43 -4.58 -0.73
N THR A 233 -6.58 -4.60 -1.41
CA THR A 233 -7.15 -5.83 -1.95
C THR A 233 -6.27 -6.37 -3.08
N GLU A 234 -6.48 -7.62 -3.47
CA GLU A 234 -5.75 -8.26 -4.58
C GLU A 234 -5.82 -7.44 -5.87
N HIS A 235 -6.96 -6.82 -6.19
CA HIS A 235 -7.12 -5.98 -7.38
C HIS A 235 -6.24 -4.72 -7.34
N LEU A 236 -6.20 -4.02 -6.21
CA LEU A 236 -5.33 -2.86 -6.05
C LEU A 236 -3.85 -3.28 -5.96
N ASN A 237 -3.54 -4.49 -5.48
CA ASN A 237 -2.23 -5.10 -5.60
C ASN A 237 -1.85 -5.43 -7.05
N HIS A 238 -2.81 -5.87 -7.87
CA HIS A 238 -2.57 -6.14 -9.30
C HIS A 238 -2.46 -4.87 -10.13
N ALA A 239 -3.01 -3.75 -9.65
CA ALA A 239 -2.66 -2.43 -10.18
C ALA A 239 -1.14 -2.24 -10.23
N PHE A 240 -0.37 -2.89 -9.33
CA PHE A 240 1.09 -2.83 -9.35
C PHE A 240 1.77 -3.75 -10.40
N LEU A 241 1.05 -4.57 -11.16
CA LEU A 241 1.64 -5.52 -12.11
C LEU A 241 1.59 -5.00 -13.55
N PRO A 242 2.74 -4.89 -14.26
CA PRO A 242 2.85 -4.21 -15.55
C PRO A 242 1.95 -4.79 -16.65
N ASP A 243 1.74 -6.10 -16.66
CA ASP A 243 1.04 -6.83 -17.72
C ASP A 243 -0.48 -6.83 -17.60
N GLU A 244 -1.04 -6.23 -16.54
CA GLU A 244 -2.48 -6.29 -16.32
C GLU A 244 -3.26 -5.44 -17.33
N ILE A 245 -4.23 -6.05 -18.01
CA ILE A 245 -5.16 -5.37 -18.91
C ILE A 245 -6.37 -4.93 -18.08
N TRP A 246 -6.55 -3.63 -17.85
CA TRP A 246 -7.73 -3.15 -17.12
C TRP A 246 -8.98 -3.13 -18.01
N SER A 247 -9.99 -3.90 -17.59
CA SER A 247 -11.36 -3.77 -18.08
C SER A 247 -12.08 -2.60 -17.39
N TRP A 248 -13.28 -2.21 -17.86
CA TRP A 248 -14.12 -1.19 -17.17
C TRP A 248 -14.43 -1.59 -15.72
N GLN A 249 -14.68 -2.87 -15.48
CA GLN A 249 -14.90 -3.40 -14.14
C GLN A 249 -13.63 -3.29 -13.27
N ASN A 250 -12.43 -3.38 -13.87
CA ASN A 250 -11.18 -3.21 -13.12
C ASN A 250 -11.00 -1.75 -12.68
N TRP A 251 -11.49 -0.78 -13.46
CA TRP A 251 -11.43 0.64 -13.08
C TRP A 251 -12.35 0.97 -11.90
N GLU A 252 -13.58 0.47 -11.90
CA GLU A 252 -14.52 0.66 -10.79
C GLU A 252 -14.02 -0.02 -9.52
N LYS A 253 -13.52 -1.25 -9.64
CA LYS A 253 -12.88 -1.96 -8.53
C LYS A 253 -11.69 -1.20 -7.99
N PHE A 254 -10.79 -0.74 -8.86
CA PHE A 254 -9.63 0.06 -8.46
C PHE A 254 -10.03 1.31 -7.66
N ILE A 255 -11.03 2.08 -8.11
CA ILE A 255 -11.51 3.26 -7.39
C ILE A 255 -12.11 2.86 -6.03
N ALA A 256 -12.96 1.82 -6.00
CA ALA A 256 -13.58 1.35 -4.77
C ALA A 256 -12.53 0.86 -3.77
N ASP A 257 -11.56 0.08 -4.23
CA ASP A 257 -10.43 -0.43 -3.45
C ASP A 257 -9.56 0.70 -2.91
N PHE A 258 -9.23 1.69 -3.74
CA PHE A 258 -8.43 2.84 -3.32
C PHE A 258 -9.13 3.64 -2.20
N ILE A 259 -10.42 3.95 -2.38
CA ILE A 259 -11.22 4.67 -1.38
C ILE A 259 -11.35 3.85 -0.09
N THR A 260 -11.62 2.55 -0.19
CA THR A 260 -11.72 1.62 0.94
C THR A 260 -10.41 1.56 1.71
N SER A 261 -9.28 1.39 1.01
CA SER A 261 -7.94 1.33 1.62
C SER A 261 -7.62 2.62 2.36
N ARG A 262 -7.97 3.76 1.78
CA ARG A 262 -7.79 5.08 2.41
C ARG A 262 -8.62 5.21 3.70
N ILE A 263 -9.89 4.81 3.67
CA ILE A 263 -10.76 4.84 4.87
C ILE A 263 -10.20 3.91 5.96
N ASN A 264 -9.83 2.69 5.59
CA ASN A 264 -9.37 1.69 6.55
C ASN A 264 -8.00 2.06 7.15
N MET A 265 -7.09 2.70 6.40
CA MET A 265 -5.85 3.22 6.96
C MET A 265 -6.10 4.32 8.00
N ILE A 266 -7.05 5.24 7.74
CA ILE A 266 -7.42 6.30 8.70
C ILE A 266 -7.96 5.69 9.99
N ASP A 267 -8.77 4.63 9.88
CA ASP A 267 -9.31 3.88 11.02
C ASP A 267 -8.22 3.15 11.80
N VAL A 268 -7.37 2.37 11.13
CA VAL A 268 -6.26 1.59 11.72
C VAL A 268 -5.27 2.50 12.44
N LEU A 269 -4.92 3.64 11.85
CA LEU A 269 -3.98 4.61 12.44
C LEU A 269 -4.64 5.53 13.47
N ASN A 270 -5.93 5.33 13.77
CA ASN A 270 -6.71 6.14 14.70
C ASN A 270 -6.55 7.65 14.47
N LYS A 271 -6.54 8.05 13.19
CA LYS A 271 -6.43 9.47 12.80
C LYS A 271 -7.74 10.20 13.05
N GLU A 272 -7.70 11.53 13.01
CA GLU A 272 -8.91 12.34 13.07
C GLU A 272 -9.88 11.91 11.95
N LYS A 273 -11.04 11.39 12.35
CA LYS A 273 -12.02 10.83 11.41
C LYS A 273 -12.95 11.87 10.81
N LEU A 274 -13.07 13.04 11.45
CA LEU A 274 -13.91 14.13 10.97
C LEU A 274 -13.16 14.91 9.90
N LEU A 275 -13.43 14.59 8.63
CA LEU A 275 -12.72 15.13 7.48
C LEU A 275 -13.64 16.01 6.65
N LYS A 276 -13.08 16.99 5.95
CA LYS A 276 -13.80 17.70 4.88
C LYS A 276 -13.79 16.83 3.61
N LEU A 277 -14.91 16.79 2.88
CA LEU A 277 -14.98 16.10 1.58
C LEU A 277 -13.89 16.55 0.61
N GLY A 278 -13.56 17.85 0.58
CA GLY A 278 -12.49 18.38 -0.25
C GLY A 278 -11.11 17.86 0.15
N ASN A 279 -10.85 17.61 1.44
CA ASN A 279 -9.58 17.04 1.89
C ASN A 279 -9.50 15.54 1.59
N PHE A 280 -10.65 14.84 1.62
CA PHE A 280 -10.72 13.42 1.30
C PHE A 280 -10.67 13.17 -0.21
N PHE A 281 -11.56 13.75 -1.01
CA PHE A 281 -11.60 13.48 -2.45
C PHE A 281 -10.63 14.32 -3.28
N ARG A 282 -10.14 15.46 -2.76
CA ARG A 282 -9.16 16.35 -3.44
C ARG A 282 -9.54 16.71 -4.89
N GLY A 283 -10.83 16.69 -5.19
CA GLY A 283 -11.40 17.07 -6.48
C GLY A 283 -11.87 18.53 -6.51
N SER A 284 -12.35 18.95 -7.67
CA SER A 284 -12.94 20.27 -7.89
C SER A 284 -14.44 20.24 -7.60
N GLY A 285 -14.99 21.28 -6.98
CA GLY A 285 -16.41 21.38 -6.65
C GLY A 285 -16.71 22.68 -5.91
N SER A 286 -17.96 22.91 -5.55
CA SER A 286 -18.32 24.13 -4.83
C SER A 286 -17.77 24.12 -3.39
N ASN A 287 -17.39 25.30 -2.87
CA ASN A 287 -16.85 25.45 -1.51
C ASN A 287 -17.79 24.87 -0.43
N VAL A 288 -19.10 24.94 -0.65
CA VAL A 288 -20.11 24.34 0.24
C VAL A 288 -19.98 22.81 0.25
N THR A 289 -19.88 22.20 -0.93
CA THR A 289 -19.77 20.74 -1.07
C THR A 289 -18.42 20.24 -0.53
N LEU A 290 -17.33 20.90 -0.89
CA LEU A 290 -15.98 20.53 -0.44
C LEU A 290 -15.79 20.75 1.06
N GLY A 291 -16.49 21.73 1.65
CA GLY A 291 -16.46 22.02 3.09
C GLY A 291 -17.30 21.09 3.95
N GLN A 292 -18.15 20.25 3.35
CA GLN A 292 -19.00 19.29 4.08
C GLN A 292 -18.12 18.29 4.85
N LEU A 293 -18.51 18.05 6.09
CA LEU A 293 -17.81 17.11 6.97
C LEU A 293 -18.34 15.70 6.78
N ILE A 294 -17.45 14.72 6.91
CA ILE A 294 -17.72 13.29 6.84
C ILE A 294 -16.93 12.57 7.92
N ASN A 295 -17.48 11.47 8.41
CA ASN A 295 -16.81 10.57 9.34
C ASN A 295 -17.01 9.12 8.88
N PHE A 296 -15.92 8.35 8.84
CA PHE A 296 -15.93 6.96 8.42
C PHE A 296 -15.54 6.03 9.56
N GLY A 297 -16.26 4.92 9.71
CA GLY A 297 -15.69 3.70 10.31
C GLY A 297 -14.99 2.85 9.25
N SER A 298 -14.35 1.76 9.66
CA SER A 298 -13.86 0.74 8.72
C SER A 298 -14.96 0.31 7.75
N VAL A 299 -14.58 0.07 6.49
CA VAL A 299 -15.48 -0.29 5.40
C VAL A 299 -15.05 -1.58 4.70
N GLU A 300 -16.03 -2.27 4.15
CA GLU A 300 -15.85 -3.45 3.29
C GLU A 300 -16.49 -3.24 1.91
N ILE A 301 -15.92 -3.87 0.88
CA ILE A 301 -16.41 -3.78 -0.49
C ILE A 301 -17.36 -4.93 -0.81
N TYR A 302 -18.47 -4.62 -1.48
CA TYR A 302 -19.47 -5.57 -1.96
C TYR A 302 -19.74 -5.34 -3.44
N GLU A 303 -19.43 -6.33 -4.27
CA GLU A 303 -19.83 -6.34 -5.68
C GLU A 303 -21.25 -6.88 -5.82
N LEU A 304 -22.19 -6.07 -6.31
CA LEU A 304 -23.59 -6.46 -6.41
C LEU A 304 -23.85 -7.42 -7.58
N ASN A 305 -24.70 -8.43 -7.36
CA ASN A 305 -25.21 -9.29 -8.44
C ASN A 305 -26.28 -8.61 -9.30
N HIS A 306 -26.91 -7.57 -8.77
CA HIS A 306 -28.06 -6.89 -9.37
C HIS A 306 -27.82 -5.39 -9.41
N GLN A 307 -28.40 -4.72 -10.40
CA GLN A 307 -28.33 -3.26 -10.52
C GLN A 307 -29.14 -2.59 -9.41
N PHE A 308 -28.47 -1.79 -8.58
CA PHE A 308 -29.10 -0.88 -7.65
C PHE A 308 -29.70 0.32 -8.42
N PRO A 309 -30.90 0.79 -8.06
CA PRO A 309 -31.70 0.40 -6.90
C PRO A 309 -32.55 -0.85 -7.11
N CYS A 310 -32.45 -1.79 -6.16
CA CYS A 310 -33.24 -3.01 -6.12
C CYS A 310 -33.50 -3.43 -4.66
N LEU A 311 -34.49 -4.30 -4.44
CA LEU A 311 -34.80 -4.83 -3.10
C LEU A 311 -33.85 -5.95 -2.68
N ASN A 312 -33.36 -6.74 -3.64
CA ASN A 312 -32.43 -7.82 -3.41
C ASN A 312 -30.98 -7.33 -3.55
N LEU A 313 -30.45 -6.72 -2.48
CA LEU A 313 -29.03 -6.40 -2.36
C LEU A 313 -28.23 -7.67 -2.01
N SER A 314 -28.02 -8.53 -3.00
CA SER A 314 -27.08 -9.66 -2.87
C SER A 314 -25.74 -9.32 -3.53
N ALA A 315 -24.65 -9.75 -2.92
CA ALA A 315 -23.32 -9.59 -3.50
C ALA A 315 -22.76 -10.91 -4.05
N LYS A 316 -21.72 -10.78 -4.89
CA LYS A 316 -20.90 -11.90 -5.34
C LYS A 316 -20.24 -12.59 -4.14
N GLU A 317 -19.83 -13.84 -4.33
CA GLU A 317 -19.15 -14.68 -3.30
C GLU A 317 -20.02 -15.09 -2.08
N GLY A 318 -21.35 -15.03 -2.20
CA GLY A 318 -22.26 -15.54 -1.16
C GLY A 318 -22.41 -14.65 0.07
N LYS A 319 -21.88 -13.42 0.04
CA LYS A 319 -22.07 -12.41 1.09
C LYS A 319 -23.42 -11.69 0.92
N THR A 320 -24.14 -11.45 2.02
CA THR A 320 -25.37 -10.65 2.01
C THR A 320 -25.00 -9.17 2.09
N ALA A 321 -25.28 -8.39 1.04
CA ALA A 321 -25.04 -6.95 1.07
C ALA A 321 -26.16 -6.25 1.87
N VAL A 322 -25.79 -5.25 2.66
CA VAL A 322 -26.76 -4.44 3.42
C VAL A 322 -26.48 -2.98 3.13
N LEU A 323 -27.53 -2.22 2.78
CA LEU A 323 -27.41 -0.78 2.60
C LEU A 323 -27.38 -0.08 3.97
N LYS A 324 -26.19 0.06 4.54
CA LYS A 324 -25.88 0.82 5.77
C LYS A 324 -24.44 1.34 5.71
N PRO A 325 -24.04 2.30 6.55
CA PRO A 325 -22.63 2.70 6.66
C PRO A 325 -21.73 1.51 6.99
N GLY A 326 -20.47 1.59 6.56
CA GLY A 326 -19.50 0.49 6.69
C GLY A 326 -19.39 -0.39 5.43
N TYR A 327 -20.16 -0.11 4.38
CA TYR A 327 -20.08 -0.87 3.13
C TYR A 327 -19.99 0.04 1.90
N ILE A 328 -19.05 -0.31 1.02
CA ILE A 328 -18.88 0.28 -0.30
C ILE A 328 -19.41 -0.69 -1.34
N MET A 329 -20.42 -0.27 -2.09
CA MET A 329 -21.10 -1.09 -3.08
C MET A 329 -20.57 -0.78 -4.47
N ILE A 330 -20.05 -1.78 -5.19
CA ILE A 330 -19.81 -1.71 -6.63
C ILE A 330 -21.07 -2.22 -7.31
N ASN A 331 -21.68 -1.37 -8.13
CA ASN A 331 -22.98 -1.62 -8.71
C ASN A 331 -22.91 -2.59 -9.90
N GLY A 332 -24.06 -3.15 -10.28
CA GLY A 332 -24.16 -4.00 -11.46
C GLY A 332 -23.95 -3.21 -12.75
N TYR A 333 -23.30 -3.84 -13.74
CA TYR A 333 -23.06 -3.25 -15.06
C TYR A 333 -24.32 -2.61 -15.65
N SER A 334 -24.21 -1.38 -16.19
CA SER A 334 -25.34 -0.59 -16.75
C SER A 334 -26.44 -0.23 -15.75
N ALA A 335 -26.10 -0.09 -14.46
CA ALA A 335 -27.05 0.35 -13.46
C ALA A 335 -27.59 1.77 -13.73
N PRO A 336 -28.86 2.05 -13.35
CA PRO A 336 -29.48 3.36 -13.54
C PRO A 336 -29.07 4.41 -12.49
N PHE A 337 -28.24 4.02 -11.52
CA PHE A 337 -27.70 4.81 -10.43
C PHE A 337 -26.22 4.45 -10.30
N ALA A 338 -25.38 5.43 -9.99
CA ALA A 338 -23.93 5.38 -9.75
C ALA A 338 -23.22 4.02 -9.78
N ASP A 339 -22.02 4.02 -10.34
CA ASP A 339 -21.15 2.85 -10.49
C ASP A 339 -20.67 2.33 -9.13
N ILE A 340 -20.33 3.23 -8.20
CA ILE A 340 -19.96 2.90 -6.82
C ILE A 340 -20.77 3.78 -5.87
N PHE A 341 -21.23 3.25 -4.75
CA PHE A 341 -21.97 4.06 -3.77
C PHE A 341 -21.86 3.54 -2.34
N PHE A 342 -22.03 4.45 -1.38
CA PHE A 342 -22.02 4.14 0.05
C PHE A 342 -22.63 5.25 0.90
N LEU A 343 -22.99 4.90 2.13
CA LEU A 343 -23.63 5.80 3.09
C LEU A 343 -22.63 6.31 4.13
N VAL A 344 -22.82 7.57 4.52
CA VAL A 344 -22.14 8.24 5.63
C VAL A 344 -23.22 8.84 6.50
N ASP A 345 -23.32 8.46 7.78
CA ASP A 345 -24.41 8.91 8.66
C ASP A 345 -24.05 10.18 9.45
N GLU A 346 -22.75 10.40 9.69
CA GLU A 346 -22.26 11.42 10.61
C GLU A 346 -21.24 12.35 9.92
N PRO A 347 -21.26 13.66 10.21
CA PRO A 347 -22.24 14.37 11.04
C PRO A 347 -23.61 14.58 10.38
N ASP A 348 -23.67 14.49 9.05
CA ASP A 348 -24.92 14.59 8.28
C ASP A 348 -25.08 13.33 7.41
N PRO A 349 -26.32 12.81 7.26
CA PRO A 349 -26.59 11.66 6.41
C PRO A 349 -26.38 11.99 4.93
N ILE A 350 -25.33 11.41 4.33
CA ILE A 350 -24.93 11.58 2.94
C ILE A 350 -24.89 10.22 2.22
N LEU A 351 -25.43 10.18 1.00
CA LEU A 351 -25.22 9.09 0.06
C LEU A 351 -24.19 9.54 -0.97
N ILE A 352 -22.99 8.97 -0.89
CA ILE A 352 -21.93 9.21 -1.85
C ILE A 352 -22.18 8.31 -3.06
N ALA A 353 -22.27 8.94 -4.24
CA ALA A 353 -22.62 8.31 -5.51
C ALA A 353 -21.50 8.60 -6.53
N ILE A 354 -20.65 7.62 -6.80
CA ILE A 354 -19.47 7.79 -7.67
C ILE A 354 -19.80 7.33 -9.09
N GLN A 355 -19.49 8.19 -10.06
CA GLN A 355 -19.64 8.00 -11.50
C GLN A 355 -18.25 7.84 -12.13
N CYS A 356 -17.94 6.66 -12.63
CA CYS A 356 -16.67 6.28 -13.22
C CYS A 356 -16.72 6.47 -14.75
N ARG A 357 -15.97 7.44 -15.28
CA ARG A 357 -16.06 7.82 -16.71
C ARG A 357 -14.74 7.64 -17.45
N LEU A 358 -14.71 6.69 -18.39
CA LEU A 358 -13.64 6.52 -19.37
C LEU A 358 -13.74 7.51 -20.54
N ARG A 359 -12.63 7.69 -21.26
CA ARG A 359 -12.40 8.65 -22.37
C ARG A 359 -13.35 8.60 -23.58
N LYS A 360 -14.37 7.74 -23.60
CA LYS A 360 -15.19 7.50 -24.81
C LYS A 360 -16.15 8.64 -25.16
N ASN A 361 -16.75 9.31 -24.17
CA ASN A 361 -17.73 10.38 -24.39
C ASN A 361 -17.30 11.64 -23.64
N LEU A 362 -17.23 12.78 -24.33
CA LEU A 362 -16.83 14.06 -23.74
C LEU A 362 -17.65 14.35 -22.48
N LEU A 363 -16.99 14.55 -21.35
CA LEU A 363 -17.63 15.01 -20.13
C LEU A 363 -17.76 16.54 -20.18
N ASN A 364 -18.99 17.03 -20.05
CA ASN A 364 -19.32 18.45 -19.99
C ASN A 364 -20.20 18.77 -18.78
N LEU A 365 -20.35 20.06 -18.45
CA LEU A 365 -21.16 20.49 -17.30
C LEU A 365 -22.61 19.98 -17.39
N LYS A 366 -23.16 19.92 -18.60
CA LYS A 366 -24.53 19.43 -18.81
C LYS A 366 -24.68 17.96 -18.44
N THR A 367 -23.70 17.14 -18.80
CA THR A 367 -23.67 15.71 -18.47
C THR A 367 -23.55 15.50 -16.97
N ILE A 368 -22.68 16.28 -16.30
CA ILE A 368 -22.54 16.27 -14.84
C ILE A 368 -23.88 16.62 -14.17
N GLU A 369 -24.54 17.69 -14.64
CA GLU A 369 -25.83 18.13 -14.13
C GLU A 369 -26.92 17.06 -14.29
N ASP A 370 -27.01 16.44 -15.48
CA ASP A 370 -28.04 15.45 -15.79
C ASP A 370 -27.82 14.11 -15.07
N GLU A 371 -26.58 13.69 -14.86
CA GLU A 371 -26.24 12.53 -14.04
C GLU A 371 -26.50 12.79 -12.55
N HIS A 372 -26.11 13.96 -12.04
CA HIS A 372 -26.40 14.33 -10.65
C HIS A 372 -27.91 14.40 -10.39
N LYS A 373 -28.69 15.03 -11.27
CA LYS A 373 -30.17 15.04 -11.16
C LYS A 373 -30.75 13.64 -11.13
N ARG A 374 -30.20 12.70 -11.92
CA ARG A 374 -30.64 11.30 -11.91
C ARG A 374 -30.33 10.60 -10.60
N ASN A 375 -29.16 10.85 -10.02
CA ASN A 375 -28.74 10.30 -8.73
C ASN A 375 -29.53 10.92 -7.57
N ALA A 376 -29.70 12.24 -7.55
CA ALA A 376 -30.44 12.97 -6.52
C ALA A 376 -31.92 12.57 -6.47
N ASN A 377 -32.51 12.22 -7.62
CA ASN A 377 -33.92 11.82 -7.71
C ASN A 377 -34.18 10.32 -7.41
N ILE A 378 -33.20 9.61 -6.85
CA ILE A 378 -33.27 8.15 -6.65
C ILE A 378 -34.40 7.73 -5.71
N SER A 379 -34.64 8.47 -4.63
CA SER A 379 -35.71 8.20 -3.66
C SER A 379 -37.09 8.30 -4.31
N HIS A 380 -37.34 9.38 -5.05
CA HIS A 380 -38.59 9.59 -5.78
C HIS A 380 -38.83 8.49 -6.83
N LYS A 381 -37.79 8.05 -7.55
CA LYS A 381 -37.92 6.92 -8.49
C LYS A 381 -38.38 5.64 -7.79
N MET A 382 -37.94 5.39 -6.55
CA MET A 382 -38.41 4.24 -5.77
C MET A 382 -39.86 4.39 -5.35
N GLU A 383 -40.28 5.59 -4.95
CA GLU A 383 -41.68 5.88 -4.65
C GLU A 383 -42.59 5.72 -5.88
N GLU A 384 -42.15 6.17 -7.06
CA GLU A 384 -42.88 5.98 -8.32
C GLU A 384 -43.03 4.51 -8.68
N LYS A 385 -41.95 3.72 -8.55
CA LYS A 385 -41.98 2.28 -8.77
C LYS A 385 -42.93 1.59 -7.81
N ALA A 386 -42.90 1.95 -6.52
CA ALA A 386 -43.84 1.46 -5.53
C ALA A 386 -45.30 1.80 -5.88
N ARG A 387 -45.57 3.03 -6.33
CA ARG A 387 -46.92 3.48 -6.74
C ARG A 387 -47.44 2.68 -7.94
N LYS A 388 -46.58 2.43 -8.92
CA LYS A 388 -46.90 1.61 -10.10
C LYS A 388 -47.28 0.18 -9.70
N LEU A 389 -46.44 -0.47 -8.89
CA LEU A 389 -46.70 -1.83 -8.37
C LEU A 389 -48.00 -1.89 -7.54
N LYS A 390 -48.30 -0.87 -6.73
CA LYS A 390 -49.58 -0.77 -6.00
C LYS A 390 -50.78 -0.73 -6.95
N ASN A 391 -50.68 0.02 -8.05
CA ASN A 391 -51.75 0.09 -9.05
C ASN A 391 -51.90 -1.24 -9.81
N ASP A 392 -50.80 -1.86 -10.21
CA ASP A 392 -50.80 -3.15 -10.90
C ASP A 392 -51.41 -4.26 -10.00
N SER A 393 -51.17 -4.20 -8.68
CA SER A 393 -51.77 -5.15 -7.72
C SER A 393 -53.31 -5.09 -7.66
N LYS A 394 -53.93 -3.97 -8.04
CA LYS A 394 -55.40 -3.82 -8.01
C LYS A 394 -56.09 -4.66 -9.08
N ILE A 395 -55.40 -4.93 -10.19
CA ILE A 395 -55.91 -5.65 -11.36
C ILE A 395 -55.36 -7.09 -11.48
N ALA A 396 -54.45 -7.50 -10.59
CA ALA A 396 -53.80 -8.80 -10.61
C ALA A 396 -54.63 -9.92 -9.98
N SER A 397 -54.32 -11.18 -10.32
CA SER A 397 -54.89 -12.38 -9.68
C SER A 397 -54.57 -12.43 -8.18
N ARG A 398 -55.33 -13.22 -7.41
CA ARG A 398 -55.23 -13.24 -5.94
C ARG A 398 -53.82 -13.55 -5.42
N GLU A 399 -53.11 -14.50 -6.04
CA GLU A 399 -51.73 -14.87 -5.69
C GLU A 399 -50.72 -13.76 -6.06
N LYS A 400 -50.80 -13.26 -7.30
CA LYS A 400 -49.88 -12.21 -7.80
C LYS A 400 -50.09 -10.87 -7.10
N LYS A 401 -51.31 -10.59 -6.65
CA LYS A 401 -51.67 -9.37 -5.91
C LYS A 401 -50.88 -9.22 -4.62
N GLU A 402 -50.70 -10.31 -3.87
CA GLU A 402 -49.97 -10.27 -2.60
C GLU A 402 -48.47 -10.07 -2.82
N GLU A 403 -47.89 -10.73 -3.83
CA GLU A 403 -46.48 -10.51 -4.22
C GLU A 403 -46.20 -9.05 -4.59
N LEU A 404 -47.03 -8.47 -5.47
CA LEU A 404 -46.88 -7.07 -5.91
C LEU A 404 -47.02 -6.06 -4.76
N ARG A 405 -47.89 -6.35 -3.78
CA ARG A 405 -48.04 -5.51 -2.59
C ARG A 405 -46.79 -5.52 -1.72
N LYS A 406 -46.25 -6.70 -1.43
CA LYS A 406 -45.00 -6.85 -0.66
C LYS A 406 -43.83 -6.16 -1.38
N GLU A 407 -43.71 -6.35 -2.69
CA GLU A 407 -42.68 -5.67 -3.48
C GLU A 407 -42.84 -4.14 -3.43
N ALA A 408 -44.07 -3.63 -3.55
CA ALA A 408 -44.34 -2.20 -3.46
C ALA A 408 -44.05 -1.61 -2.07
N GLU A 409 -44.32 -2.35 -1.01
CA GLU A 409 -43.94 -1.97 0.36
C GLU A 409 -42.43 -1.88 0.51
N GLY A 410 -41.69 -2.87 -0.01
CA GLY A 410 -40.23 -2.85 -0.05
C GLY A 410 -39.67 -1.59 -0.74
N TYR A 411 -40.20 -1.23 -1.92
CA TYR A 411 -39.75 -0.01 -2.61
C TYR A 411 -40.17 1.27 -1.89
N THR A 412 -41.30 1.27 -1.19
CA THR A 412 -41.71 2.40 -0.33
C THR A 412 -40.70 2.59 0.81
N GLN A 413 -40.29 1.50 1.47
CA GLN A 413 -39.29 1.53 2.54
C GLN A 413 -37.93 1.99 2.03
N LEU A 414 -37.48 1.49 0.87
CA LEU A 414 -36.23 1.91 0.25
C LEU A 414 -36.25 3.39 -0.13
N GLY A 415 -37.35 3.89 -0.72
CA GLY A 415 -37.53 5.32 -1.02
C GLY A 415 -37.44 6.19 0.24
N ASN A 416 -38.14 5.79 1.31
CA ASN A 416 -38.11 6.47 2.61
C ASN A 416 -36.74 6.42 3.30
N LEU A 417 -35.94 5.37 3.07
CA LEU A 417 -34.57 5.31 3.57
C LEU A 417 -33.70 6.31 2.81
N LEU A 418 -33.73 6.26 1.48
CA LEU A 418 -32.89 7.10 0.61
C LEU A 418 -33.24 8.59 0.72
N SER A 419 -34.50 8.95 1.00
CA SER A 419 -34.92 10.34 1.17
C SER A 419 -34.31 11.03 2.39
N LYS A 420 -33.74 10.27 3.33
CA LYS A 420 -33.03 10.81 4.50
C LYS A 420 -31.62 11.31 4.17
N TYR A 421 -31.06 10.88 3.05
CA TYR A 421 -29.68 11.15 2.69
C TYR A 421 -29.58 12.26 1.65
N ARG A 422 -28.69 13.23 1.87
CA ARG A 422 -28.27 14.16 0.82
C ARG A 422 -27.37 13.40 -0.16
N VAL A 423 -27.69 13.44 -1.45
CA VAL A 423 -26.89 12.74 -2.46
C VAL A 423 -25.75 13.63 -2.93
N ILE A 424 -24.51 13.17 -2.76
CA ILE A 424 -23.32 13.82 -3.32
C ILE A 424 -22.80 12.95 -4.45
N THR A 425 -22.72 13.52 -5.65
CA THR A 425 -22.22 12.81 -6.84
C THR A 425 -20.77 13.14 -7.10
N ILE A 426 -19.92 12.11 -7.18
CA ILE A 426 -18.49 12.28 -7.43
C ILE A 426 -18.19 11.71 -8.81
N PHE A 427 -17.64 12.51 -9.70
CA PHE A 427 -17.19 12.06 -11.01
C PHE A 427 -15.71 11.76 -10.94
N VAL A 428 -15.34 10.50 -11.18
CA VAL A 428 -13.94 10.13 -11.38
C VAL A 428 -13.79 9.83 -12.85
N THR A 429 -13.17 10.77 -13.56
CA THR A 429 -13.00 10.70 -15.01
C THR A 429 -11.55 10.74 -15.42
N THR A 430 -11.29 10.00 -16.46
CA THR A 430 -9.98 9.81 -17.06
C THR A 430 -9.74 10.81 -18.19
N GLN A 431 -10.73 11.68 -18.42
CA GLN A 431 -10.69 12.75 -19.39
C GLN A 431 -10.16 14.02 -18.74
N ARG A 432 -9.67 14.93 -19.57
CA ARG A 432 -9.53 16.33 -19.20
C ARG A 432 -10.90 16.99 -19.14
N PHE A 433 -10.98 18.09 -18.40
CA PHE A 433 -12.20 18.86 -18.28
C PHE A 433 -11.89 20.30 -18.67
N ASN A 434 -12.54 20.77 -19.73
CA ASN A 434 -12.17 22.01 -20.42
C ASN A 434 -13.13 23.18 -20.11
N GLU A 435 -14.11 22.96 -19.22
CA GLU A 435 -15.05 24.00 -18.80
C GLU A 435 -14.68 24.59 -17.43
N GLU A 436 -15.25 25.74 -17.09
CA GLU A 436 -15.02 26.44 -15.81
C GLU A 436 -15.42 25.56 -14.61
N LEU A 437 -14.44 25.22 -13.77
CA LEU A 437 -14.61 24.35 -12.61
C LEU A 437 -15.56 24.96 -11.56
N GLU A 438 -15.65 26.28 -11.50
CA GLU A 438 -16.55 27.03 -10.60
C GLU A 438 -18.04 26.80 -10.92
N ARG A 439 -18.35 26.32 -12.13
CA ARG A 439 -19.72 26.02 -12.57
C ARG A 439 -20.14 24.59 -12.30
N ILE A 440 -19.29 23.77 -11.70
CA ILE A 440 -19.67 22.42 -11.25
C ILE A 440 -20.86 22.58 -10.28
N PRO A 441 -21.97 21.84 -10.48
CA PRO A 441 -23.13 21.95 -9.62
C PRO A 441 -22.81 21.74 -8.14
N ASN A 442 -23.62 22.33 -7.26
CA ASN A 442 -23.60 21.93 -5.85
C ASN A 442 -23.86 20.43 -5.72
N ASP A 443 -23.31 19.82 -4.68
CA ASP A 443 -23.36 18.37 -4.44
C ASP A 443 -22.67 17.53 -5.51
N CYS A 444 -21.80 18.16 -6.31
CA CYS A 444 -20.90 17.48 -7.22
C CYS A 444 -19.42 17.71 -6.87
N ILE A 445 -18.61 16.67 -7.03
CA ILE A 445 -17.14 16.74 -7.01
C ILE A 445 -16.62 16.11 -8.29
N LEU A 446 -15.67 16.76 -8.96
CA LEU A 446 -15.01 16.28 -10.16
C LEU A 446 -13.54 15.98 -9.89
N ILE A 447 -13.16 14.72 -10.11
CA ILE A 447 -11.78 14.24 -10.14
C ILE A 447 -11.50 13.88 -11.60
N HIS A 448 -10.90 14.82 -12.32
CA HIS A 448 -10.48 14.62 -13.72
C HIS A 448 -8.99 14.27 -13.79
N GLN A 449 -8.50 13.90 -14.97
CA GLN A 449 -7.15 13.35 -15.16
C GLN A 449 -6.02 14.19 -14.52
N GLU A 450 -6.12 15.51 -14.55
CA GLU A 450 -5.09 16.42 -14.01
C GLU A 450 -5.10 16.48 -12.46
N LYS A 451 -6.17 16.02 -11.83
CA LYS A 451 -6.29 15.89 -10.36
C LYS A 451 -5.88 14.50 -9.85
N PHE A 452 -5.45 13.59 -10.72
CA PHE A 452 -5.10 12.23 -10.31
C PHE A 452 -3.91 12.20 -9.38
N ASP A 453 -2.87 13.01 -9.59
CA ASP A 453 -1.71 13.04 -8.69
C ASP A 453 -2.16 13.46 -7.28
N THR A 454 -3.04 14.45 -7.18
CA THR A 454 -3.57 14.89 -5.89
C THR A 454 -4.53 13.90 -5.23
N PHE A 455 -5.36 13.19 -6.00
CA PHE A 455 -6.37 12.27 -5.46
C PHE A 455 -5.79 10.90 -5.12
N PHE A 456 -5.07 10.31 -6.07
CA PHE A 456 -4.48 8.96 -5.97
C PHE A 456 -3.09 8.96 -5.33
N GLY A 457 -2.42 10.11 -5.27
CA GLY A 457 -0.98 10.18 -5.03
C GLY A 457 -0.19 9.90 -6.32
N PRO A 458 1.10 10.26 -6.35
CA PRO A 458 1.90 10.22 -7.58
C PRO A 458 2.11 8.78 -8.06
N LEU A 459 2.21 7.85 -7.10
CA LEU A 459 2.39 6.43 -7.34
C LEU A 459 1.22 5.82 -8.13
N PHE A 460 0.01 5.89 -7.59
CA PHE A 460 -1.18 5.32 -8.21
C PHE A 460 -1.66 6.13 -9.42
N SER A 461 -1.44 7.45 -9.41
CA SER A 461 -1.74 8.31 -10.56
C SER A 461 -0.90 7.94 -11.77
N SER A 462 0.42 7.76 -11.61
CA SER A 462 1.29 7.34 -12.71
C SER A 462 0.83 6.02 -13.31
N ARG A 463 0.42 5.06 -12.46
CA ARG A 463 -0.04 3.75 -12.89
C ARG A 463 -1.38 3.80 -13.59
N THR A 464 -2.31 4.56 -13.04
CA THR A 464 -3.60 4.82 -13.69
C THR A 464 -3.32 5.44 -15.05
N LYS A 465 -2.63 6.60 -15.12
CA LYS A 465 -2.27 7.26 -16.39
C LYS A 465 -1.59 6.29 -17.38
N PHE A 466 -0.70 5.41 -16.93
CA PHE A 466 -0.06 4.39 -17.77
C PHE A 466 -1.06 3.39 -18.36
N VAL A 467 -1.84 2.71 -17.52
CA VAL A 467 -2.81 1.71 -18.00
C VAL A 467 -3.85 2.35 -18.92
N MET A 468 -4.25 3.58 -18.59
CA MET A 468 -5.24 4.37 -19.28
C MET A 468 -4.82 4.90 -20.66
N THR A 469 -3.52 5.08 -20.87
CA THR A 469 -2.97 5.64 -22.11
C THR A 469 -2.28 4.59 -22.96
N ARG A 470 -2.17 3.34 -22.50
CA ARG A 470 -1.43 2.27 -23.19
C ARG A 470 -1.82 2.07 -24.65
N ASP A 471 -3.10 2.19 -24.98
CA ASP A 471 -3.65 2.02 -26.34
C ASP A 471 -3.75 3.34 -27.14
N SER A 472 -3.27 4.45 -26.57
CA SER A 472 -3.18 5.74 -27.28
C SER A 472 -1.81 6.43 -27.16
N ASN A 473 -0.87 5.89 -26.38
CA ASN A 473 0.46 6.43 -26.12
C ASN A 473 1.43 6.03 -27.24
N PRO A 474 2.13 6.98 -27.89
CA PRO A 474 3.03 6.71 -29.01
C PRO A 474 4.21 5.79 -28.64
N ASN A 475 4.57 5.70 -27.36
CA ASN A 475 5.60 4.78 -26.88
C ASN A 475 5.07 3.34 -26.72
N LEU A 476 3.76 3.12 -26.57
CA LEU A 476 3.18 1.84 -26.12
C LEU A 476 2.20 1.21 -27.12
N SER A 477 1.51 2.03 -27.90
CA SER A 477 0.44 1.60 -28.79
C SER A 477 0.93 1.03 -30.11
N THR A 478 0.14 0.13 -30.69
CA THR A 478 0.31 -0.31 -32.08
C THR A 478 -0.22 0.74 -33.06
N ALA A 479 0.22 0.68 -34.31
CA ALA A 479 -0.28 1.52 -35.38
C ALA A 479 -1.82 1.48 -35.46
N SER A 480 -2.40 0.27 -35.42
CA SER A 480 -3.86 0.09 -35.45
C SER A 480 -4.58 0.72 -34.26
N GLN A 481 -3.95 0.75 -33.09
CA GLN A 481 -4.53 1.39 -31.91
C GLN A 481 -4.54 2.90 -32.10
N LEU A 482 -3.39 3.49 -32.48
CA LEU A 482 -3.28 4.93 -32.72
C LEU A 482 -4.24 5.43 -33.80
N THR A 483 -4.33 4.74 -34.94
CA THR A 483 -5.25 5.12 -36.04
C THR A 483 -6.72 5.02 -35.66
N SER A 484 -7.08 4.04 -34.82
CA SER A 484 -8.45 3.93 -34.31
C SER A 484 -8.82 5.06 -33.34
N ARG A 485 -7.81 5.68 -32.72
CA ARG A 485 -7.99 6.70 -31.67
C ARG A 485 -7.91 8.12 -32.21
N TYR A 486 -6.95 8.38 -33.10
CA TYR A 486 -6.66 9.74 -33.57
C TYR A 486 -6.91 9.86 -35.05
N LYS A 487 -7.81 10.78 -35.41
CA LYS A 487 -8.12 11.06 -36.83
C LYS A 487 -6.90 11.59 -37.59
N ALA A 488 -6.01 12.30 -36.90
CA ALA A 488 -4.79 12.85 -37.48
C ALA A 488 -3.71 11.79 -37.75
N ILE A 489 -3.76 10.63 -37.09
CA ILE A 489 -2.78 9.57 -37.28
C ILE A 489 -3.33 8.61 -38.34
N SER A 490 -2.78 8.69 -39.56
CA SER A 490 -3.05 7.73 -40.62
C SER A 490 -2.30 6.41 -40.38
N GLN A 491 -2.65 5.35 -41.12
CA GLN A 491 -1.98 4.05 -40.99
C GLN A 491 -0.47 4.13 -41.25
N ASP A 492 -0.05 4.89 -42.26
CA ASP A 492 1.36 5.13 -42.56
C ASP A 492 2.08 5.82 -41.39
N ILE A 493 1.48 6.89 -40.84
CA ILE A 493 2.06 7.62 -39.70
C ILE A 493 2.10 6.72 -38.46
N GLY A 494 1.04 5.96 -38.18
CA GLY A 494 1.00 5.02 -37.07
C GLY A 494 2.07 3.93 -37.16
N GLU A 495 2.32 3.40 -38.36
CA GLU A 495 3.39 2.42 -38.61
C GLU A 495 4.78 3.05 -38.44
N ARG A 496 4.96 4.30 -38.86
CA ARG A 496 6.21 5.06 -38.62
C ARG A 496 6.46 5.26 -37.13
N ILE A 497 5.45 5.69 -36.37
CA ILE A 497 5.54 5.82 -34.89
C ILE A 497 5.93 4.48 -34.26
N GLU A 498 5.27 3.39 -34.67
CA GLU A 498 5.55 2.05 -34.15
C GLU A 498 6.96 1.54 -34.51
N GLN A 499 7.49 1.90 -35.67
CA GLN A 499 8.86 1.58 -36.06
C GLN A 499 9.90 2.40 -35.31
N THR A 500 9.64 3.71 -35.13
CA THR A 500 10.54 4.61 -34.40
C THR A 500 10.66 4.19 -32.94
N ARG A 501 9.55 3.83 -32.28
CA ARG A 501 9.58 3.42 -30.86
C ARG A 501 10.44 2.18 -30.58
N LYS A 502 10.59 1.28 -31.56
CA LYS A 502 11.50 0.11 -31.45
C LYS A 502 12.97 0.51 -31.32
N ARG A 503 13.31 1.74 -31.72
CA ARG A 503 14.67 2.30 -31.73
C ARG A 503 14.88 3.38 -30.67
N ARG A 504 13.85 4.17 -30.35
CA ARG A 504 13.89 5.34 -29.46
C ARG A 504 12.60 5.47 -28.68
N ILE A 505 12.68 5.68 -27.36
CA ILE A 505 11.52 6.05 -26.55
C ILE A 505 11.46 7.57 -26.48
N PHE A 506 10.31 8.17 -26.79
CA PHE A 506 10.10 9.61 -26.63
C PHE A 506 10.06 9.95 -25.13
N ARG A 507 10.77 10.99 -24.69
CA ARG A 507 10.84 11.46 -23.30
C ARG A 507 9.88 12.61 -23.00
N SER A 508 9.30 13.22 -24.02
CA SER A 508 8.26 14.23 -23.86
C SER A 508 7.40 14.36 -25.12
N HIS A 509 6.35 15.17 -25.04
CA HIS A 509 5.55 15.52 -26.20
C HIS A 509 6.35 16.36 -27.21
N GLU A 510 7.23 17.25 -26.73
CA GLU A 510 8.11 18.03 -27.59
C GLU A 510 9.03 17.13 -28.41
N GLU A 511 9.66 16.12 -27.79
CA GLU A 511 10.50 15.16 -28.49
C GLU A 511 9.72 14.34 -29.53
N PHE A 512 8.45 14.03 -29.25
CA PHE A 512 7.57 13.40 -30.23
C PHE A 512 7.29 14.33 -31.42
N CYS A 513 7.01 15.61 -31.17
CA CYS A 513 6.73 16.60 -32.21
C CYS A 513 7.96 16.95 -33.05
N GLU A 514 9.18 16.89 -32.49
CA GLU A 514 10.44 17.03 -33.24
C GLU A 514 10.63 15.90 -34.26
N GLU A 515 10.16 14.69 -33.95
CA GLU A 515 10.27 13.53 -34.84
C GLU A 515 9.11 13.47 -35.86
N PHE A 516 7.94 13.95 -35.48
CA PHE A 516 6.72 13.97 -36.28
C PHE A 516 6.18 15.40 -36.41
N GLU A 517 6.93 16.26 -37.10
CA GLU A 517 6.60 17.68 -37.29
C GLU A 517 5.20 17.87 -37.91
N GLU A 518 4.76 16.94 -38.77
CA GLU A 518 3.43 16.96 -39.37
C GLU A 518 2.27 16.78 -38.36
N LEU A 519 2.57 16.35 -37.13
CA LEU A 519 1.61 16.19 -36.04
C LEU A 519 1.72 17.29 -34.97
N ALA A 520 2.72 18.18 -35.05
CA ALA A 520 3.04 19.14 -33.99
C ALA A 520 1.90 20.14 -33.71
N ASP A 521 1.16 20.56 -34.75
CA ASP A 521 0.05 21.53 -34.64
C ASP A 521 -1.32 20.88 -34.40
N VAL A 522 -1.38 19.56 -34.17
CA VAL A 522 -2.64 18.85 -33.95
C VAL A 522 -3.08 19.02 -32.49
N ASN A 523 -4.01 19.95 -32.25
CA ASN A 523 -4.53 20.24 -30.90
C ASN A 523 -5.00 18.99 -30.14
N GLU A 524 -5.68 18.05 -30.81
CA GLU A 524 -6.15 16.78 -30.18
C GLU A 524 -4.98 15.95 -29.63
N LEU A 525 -3.85 15.88 -30.37
CA LEU A 525 -2.66 15.16 -29.91
C LEU A 525 -1.94 15.93 -28.82
N ARG A 526 -1.80 17.25 -28.95
CA ARG A 526 -1.18 18.08 -27.91
C ARG A 526 -1.93 17.96 -26.58
N ASP A 527 -3.25 18.04 -26.63
CA ASP A 527 -4.08 18.00 -25.43
C ASP A 527 -4.01 16.65 -24.71
N ASP A 528 -3.67 15.58 -25.44
CA ASP A 528 -3.58 14.22 -24.92
C ASP A 528 -2.14 13.82 -24.54
N PHE A 529 -1.17 14.04 -25.44
CA PHE A 529 0.20 13.51 -25.35
C PHE A 529 1.02 14.21 -24.27
N ILE A 530 0.79 15.51 -24.01
CA ILE A 530 1.46 16.24 -22.92
C ILE A 530 1.28 15.55 -21.56
N TYR A 531 0.16 14.83 -21.38
CA TYR A 531 -0.22 14.21 -20.11
C TYR A 531 0.09 12.71 -20.06
N TYR A 532 0.75 12.18 -21.08
CA TYR A 532 1.17 10.79 -21.08
C TYR A 532 2.36 10.59 -20.15
N PRO A 533 2.42 9.43 -19.48
CA PRO A 533 3.65 9.06 -18.81
C PRO A 533 4.74 8.95 -19.87
N TYR A 534 5.88 9.58 -19.60
CA TYR A 534 7.13 9.46 -20.36
C TYR A 534 8.22 8.90 -19.44
N PRO A 535 9.36 8.37 -19.93
CA PRO A 535 10.50 8.02 -19.09
C PRO A 535 10.88 9.10 -18.06
N PRO A 536 11.26 8.73 -16.83
CA PRO A 536 11.46 7.36 -16.34
C PRO A 536 10.15 6.67 -15.93
N TYR A 537 8.98 7.31 -16.02
CA TYR A 537 7.70 6.70 -15.62
C TYR A 537 7.26 5.53 -16.53
N ILE A 538 7.95 5.31 -17.66
CA ILE A 538 7.84 4.14 -18.54
C ILE A 538 9.02 3.15 -18.37
N GLU A 539 10.22 3.61 -17.97
CA GLU A 539 11.47 2.82 -18.04
C GLU A 539 11.57 1.62 -17.08
N PRO A 540 10.91 1.56 -15.90
CA PRO A 540 10.88 0.33 -15.09
C PRO A 540 10.11 -0.82 -15.76
N PHE A 541 9.39 -0.57 -16.85
CA PHE A 541 8.23 -1.40 -17.21
C PHE A 541 8.37 -2.21 -18.51
N GLU A 542 9.40 -2.04 -19.35
CA GLU A 542 9.46 -2.73 -20.67
C GLU A 542 10.82 -3.29 -21.14
N HIS A 543 11.85 -3.45 -20.29
CA HIS A 543 13.12 -4.04 -20.76
C HIS A 543 13.42 -5.44 -20.23
N SER A 544 12.75 -6.43 -20.81
CA SER A 544 13.42 -7.70 -21.11
C SER A 544 14.24 -7.51 -22.39
N ASN A 545 15.56 -7.70 -22.31
CA ASN A 545 16.52 -7.63 -23.41
C ASN A 545 16.94 -6.24 -23.87
N LYS A 546 17.98 -5.69 -23.23
CA LYS A 546 19.19 -5.29 -23.95
C LYS A 546 20.34 -5.33 -22.97
N ARG A 547 21.36 -6.13 -23.31
CA ARG A 547 22.68 -6.12 -22.67
C ARG A 547 23.17 -4.67 -22.61
N THR A 548 23.08 -4.03 -21.45
CA THR A 548 24.00 -2.94 -21.12
C THR A 548 25.35 -3.61 -20.89
N ARG A 549 26.25 -3.42 -21.85
CA ARG A 549 27.67 -3.70 -21.65
C ARG A 549 28.13 -2.88 -20.46
N VAL A 550 28.77 -3.57 -19.51
CA VAL A 550 29.69 -2.97 -18.53
C VAL A 550 30.82 -2.28 -19.27
#